data_AF-K4IBP6-F1
#
_entry.id   AF-K4IBP6-F1
#
_cell.length_a   1.000
_cell.length_b   1.000
_cell.length_c   1.000
_cell.angle_alpha   90.00
_cell.angle_beta   90.00
_cell.angle_gamma   90.00
#
_symmetry.space_group_name_H-M   'P 1'
#
loop_
_entity.id
_entity.type
_entity.pdbx_description
1 polymer ?
#
loop_
_entity_poly.entity_id
_entity_poly.type
_entity_poly.pdbx_seq_one_letter_code
_entity_poly.pdbx_strand_id
1 'polypeptide(L)'
;MNTFNDIKELVSTLKREEKLIAEMFSKRKAIDYKYSDAIELVDNDENRIDFLIKRSVIRENGGCLELDDQFLDFFEQILDVNEEINLSYIDENIKNIKENIGYFLNENNETRRYSYLKFIKKTFRKIGIITLRSVVDIRRNIENTFKNEANYKNKQLKLENLDQKRNLVEKLIIQTLLLIDQEELTFFNRALDEELKRVIVDMKFQLRECSHNLIEIEKQIIDYLNQIKHQGKFIEKLRKLKYLKDHFTIEAETDIKQMIAHKNQVIFEKRIPEPLNLSLEFIRENEKVFEVIKRIARTHKDRTQFQPEIASQISSEYLENNIEEEVMINLEEVRNQFLATSDNLFNFIMNYDFLKQVDFDERVTIFCQITSQYERELRVEEDFQITNGVEFALVYPK
;
A
#
# COMPACT_ATOMS: atom_id res chain seq x y z
N MET A 1 -26.29 12.90 -12.89
CA MET A 1 -25.63 11.58 -12.83
C MET A 1 -26.25 10.71 -13.90
N ASN A 2 -25.48 10.30 -14.90
CA ASN A 2 -25.97 9.39 -15.94
C ASN A 2 -25.75 7.96 -15.44
N THR A 3 -26.72 7.36 -14.75
CA THR A 3 -26.66 5.94 -14.34
C THR A 3 -26.91 5.00 -15.52
N PHE A 4 -26.36 3.79 -15.49
CA PHE A 4 -26.67 2.76 -16.49
C PHE A 4 -28.19 2.56 -16.61
N ASN A 5 -28.68 2.44 -17.85
CA ASN A 5 -30.11 2.34 -18.12
C ASN A 5 -30.63 0.90 -17.94
N ASP A 6 -29.77 -0.10 -18.16
CA ASP A 6 -30.09 -1.50 -17.91
C ASP A 6 -28.85 -2.34 -17.51
N ILE A 7 -29.10 -3.57 -17.05
CA ILE A 7 -28.06 -4.51 -16.62
C ILE A 7 -27.15 -4.93 -17.77
N LYS A 8 -27.66 -5.00 -19.01
CA LYS A 8 -26.85 -5.40 -20.17
C LYS A 8 -25.82 -4.32 -20.50
N GLU A 9 -26.21 -3.06 -20.45
CA GLU A 9 -25.33 -1.91 -20.63
C GLU A 9 -24.22 -1.93 -19.59
N LEU A 10 -24.56 -2.13 -18.31
CA LEU A 10 -23.58 -2.26 -17.23
C LEU A 10 -22.59 -3.40 -17.49
N VAL A 11 -23.08 -4.62 -17.70
CA VAL A 11 -22.23 -5.81 -17.86
C VAL A 11 -21.37 -5.70 -19.13
N SER A 12 -21.92 -5.18 -20.22
CA SER A 12 -21.16 -4.97 -21.46
C SER A 12 -20.05 -3.93 -21.30
N THR A 13 -20.30 -2.85 -20.53
CA THR A 13 -19.30 -1.83 -20.24
C THR A 13 -18.19 -2.39 -19.36
N LEU A 14 -18.54 -3.08 -18.27
CA LEU A 14 -17.55 -3.72 -17.38
C LEU A 14 -16.69 -4.74 -18.12
N LYS A 15 -17.29 -5.51 -19.05
CA LYS A 15 -16.57 -6.45 -19.90
C LYS A 15 -15.64 -5.75 -20.90
N ARG A 16 -16.10 -4.66 -21.52
CA ARG A 16 -15.31 -3.91 -22.50
C ARG A 16 -14.07 -3.28 -21.86
N GLU A 17 -14.22 -2.75 -20.64
CA GLU A 17 -13.18 -2.06 -19.90
C GLU A 17 -12.50 -2.95 -18.83
N GLU A 18 -12.60 -4.28 -18.98
CA GLU A 18 -12.15 -5.23 -17.94
C GLU A 18 -10.67 -5.08 -17.60
N LYS A 19 -9.82 -4.75 -18.58
CA LYS A 19 -8.37 -4.58 -18.39
C LYS A 19 -8.06 -3.40 -17.47
N LEU A 20 -8.63 -2.23 -17.80
CA LEU A 20 -8.47 -1.02 -16.99
C LEU A 20 -9.01 -1.24 -15.57
N ILE A 21 -10.23 -1.78 -15.46
CA ILE A 21 -10.87 -2.01 -14.16
C ILE A 21 -10.05 -3.00 -13.32
N ALA A 22 -9.55 -4.08 -13.91
CA ALA A 22 -8.73 -5.06 -13.21
C ALA A 22 -7.40 -4.46 -12.72
N GLU A 23 -6.74 -3.66 -13.56
CA GLU A 23 -5.49 -3.01 -13.18
C GLU A 23 -5.70 -1.99 -12.06
N MET A 24 -6.69 -1.11 -12.19
CA MET A 24 -7.03 -0.13 -11.16
C MET A 24 -7.44 -0.81 -9.85
N PHE A 25 -8.20 -1.92 -9.92
CA PHE A 25 -8.58 -2.68 -8.73
C PHE A 25 -7.36 -3.33 -8.04
N SER A 26 -6.38 -3.81 -8.82
CA SER A 26 -5.14 -4.36 -8.26
C SER A 26 -4.31 -3.28 -7.54
N LYS A 27 -4.32 -2.06 -8.08
CA LYS A 27 -3.61 -0.89 -7.56
C LYS A 27 -4.47 0.00 -6.64
N ARG A 28 -5.65 -0.44 -6.20
CA ARG A 28 -6.63 0.38 -5.44
C ARG A 28 -6.13 1.02 -4.13
N LYS A 29 -4.97 0.60 -3.61
CA LYS A 29 -4.33 1.22 -2.43
C LYS A 29 -3.33 2.32 -2.78
N ALA A 30 -2.99 2.45 -4.07
CA ALA A 30 -2.16 3.51 -4.62
C ALA A 30 -3.06 4.70 -4.96
N ILE A 31 -2.66 5.90 -4.57
CA ILE A 31 -3.45 7.14 -4.69
C ILE A 31 -3.18 7.82 -6.06
N ASP A 32 -2.27 7.26 -6.85
CA ASP A 32 -1.57 7.94 -7.94
C ASP A 32 -1.71 7.25 -9.30
N TYR A 33 -2.85 6.60 -9.57
CA TYR A 33 -3.07 6.00 -10.90
C TYR A 33 -3.25 7.09 -11.97
N LYS A 34 -2.30 7.19 -12.89
CA LYS A 34 -2.24 8.30 -13.85
C LYS A 34 -3.21 8.12 -15.01
N TYR A 35 -3.71 9.23 -15.54
CA TYR A 35 -4.55 9.25 -16.73
C TYR A 35 -3.85 8.65 -17.96
N SER A 36 -2.54 8.91 -18.13
CA SER A 36 -1.72 8.32 -19.21
C SER A 36 -1.78 6.80 -19.23
N ASP A 37 -1.65 6.19 -18.05
CA ASP A 37 -1.58 4.74 -17.89
C ASP A 37 -2.97 4.11 -18.11
N ALA A 38 -4.04 4.87 -17.84
CA ALA A 38 -5.40 4.44 -18.14
C ALA A 38 -5.69 4.40 -19.64
N ILE A 39 -5.22 5.41 -20.39
CA ILE A 39 -5.44 5.53 -21.84
C ILE A 39 -4.86 4.33 -22.60
N GLU A 40 -3.68 3.86 -22.21
CA GLU A 40 -3.02 2.71 -22.82
C GLU A 40 -3.87 1.44 -22.72
N LEU A 41 -4.66 1.29 -21.65
CA LEU A 41 -5.51 0.12 -21.41
C LEU A 41 -6.88 0.18 -22.08
N VAL A 42 -7.28 1.34 -22.60
CA VAL A 42 -8.54 1.56 -23.33
C VAL A 42 -8.31 1.76 -24.83
N ASP A 43 -7.23 1.20 -25.36
CA ASP A 43 -6.86 1.26 -26.78
C ASP A 43 -6.68 2.71 -27.31
N ASN A 44 -6.17 3.61 -26.45
CA ASN A 44 -5.95 5.02 -26.73
C ASN A 44 -7.20 5.85 -27.06
N ASP A 45 -8.38 5.42 -26.63
CA ASP A 45 -9.64 6.16 -26.82
C ASP A 45 -10.08 6.86 -25.53
N GLU A 46 -9.77 8.15 -25.42
CA GLU A 46 -10.15 9.01 -24.29
C GLU A 46 -11.66 9.02 -24.02
N ASN A 47 -12.49 8.84 -25.05
CA ASN A 47 -13.95 8.84 -24.90
C ASN A 47 -14.44 7.70 -24.00
N ARG A 48 -13.67 6.61 -23.88
CA ARG A 48 -14.00 5.47 -23.03
C ARG A 48 -13.80 5.80 -21.55
N ILE A 49 -12.74 6.53 -21.21
CA ILE A 49 -12.49 6.99 -19.84
C ILE A 49 -13.54 8.03 -19.46
N ASP A 50 -13.81 8.99 -20.34
CA ASP A 50 -14.89 9.97 -20.17
C ASP A 50 -16.25 9.32 -19.95
N PHE A 51 -16.52 8.22 -20.66
CA PHE A 51 -17.74 7.45 -20.48
C PHE A 51 -17.79 6.82 -19.08
N LEU A 52 -16.70 6.22 -18.61
CA LEU A 52 -16.62 5.66 -17.25
C LEU A 52 -16.77 6.73 -16.16
N ILE A 53 -16.19 7.91 -16.35
CA ILE A 53 -16.35 9.06 -15.44
C ILE A 53 -17.80 9.55 -15.42
N LYS A 54 -18.42 9.73 -16.60
CA LYS A 54 -19.83 10.15 -16.72
C LYS A 54 -20.80 9.16 -16.08
N ARG A 55 -20.45 7.87 -16.10
CA ARG A 55 -21.21 6.77 -15.48
C ARG A 55 -20.85 6.52 -14.01
N SER A 56 -19.93 7.30 -13.44
CA SER A 56 -19.43 7.16 -12.06
C SER A 56 -18.88 5.76 -11.76
N VAL A 57 -18.21 5.15 -12.74
CA VAL A 57 -17.42 3.93 -12.53
C VAL A 57 -16.02 4.30 -12.04
N ILE A 58 -15.49 5.40 -12.55
CA ILE A 58 -14.20 5.99 -12.21
C ILE A 58 -14.43 7.45 -11.80
N ARG A 59 -13.61 7.96 -10.88
CA ARG A 59 -13.54 9.37 -10.52
C ARG A 59 -12.17 9.93 -10.87
N GLU A 60 -12.14 11.20 -11.24
CA GLU A 60 -10.91 11.95 -11.43
C GLU A 60 -10.69 12.87 -10.23
N ASN A 61 -9.58 12.69 -9.53
CA ASN A 61 -9.17 13.46 -8.37
C ASN A 61 -7.76 14.01 -8.62
N GLY A 62 -7.64 15.31 -8.89
CA GLY A 62 -6.35 15.99 -8.98
C GLY A 62 -5.40 15.46 -10.07
N GLY A 63 -5.93 15.00 -11.21
CA GLY A 63 -5.16 14.43 -12.31
C GLY A 63 -4.84 12.93 -12.18
N CYS A 64 -5.32 12.29 -11.12
CA CYS A 64 -5.29 10.83 -10.94
C CYS A 64 -6.70 10.24 -11.07
N LEU A 65 -6.78 8.99 -11.51
CA LEU A 65 -8.03 8.24 -11.65
C LEU A 65 -8.18 7.22 -10.53
N GLU A 66 -9.35 7.15 -9.94
CA GLU A 66 -9.68 6.19 -8.88
C GLU A 66 -11.00 5.48 -9.22
N LEU A 67 -11.15 4.23 -8.78
CA LEU A 67 -12.46 3.56 -8.88
C LEU A 67 -13.45 4.28 -7.96
N ASP A 68 -14.68 4.49 -8.45
CA ASP A 68 -15.75 5.02 -7.62
C ASP A 68 -16.03 4.07 -6.44
N ASP A 69 -16.23 4.62 -5.24
CA ASP A 69 -16.43 3.87 -4.00
C ASP A 69 -17.51 2.79 -4.14
N GLN A 70 -18.61 3.08 -4.86
CA GLN A 70 -19.69 2.11 -5.04
C GLN A 70 -19.26 0.88 -5.85
N PHE A 71 -18.43 1.09 -6.87
CA PHE A 71 -17.89 0.02 -7.70
C PHE A 71 -16.75 -0.72 -7.00
N LEU A 72 -15.90 0.01 -6.29
CA LEU A 72 -14.86 -0.56 -5.46
C LEU A 72 -15.46 -1.53 -4.43
N ASP A 73 -16.44 -1.06 -3.65
CA ASP A 73 -17.18 -1.87 -2.68
C ASP A 73 -17.83 -3.09 -3.34
N PHE A 74 -18.45 -2.90 -4.51
CA PHE A 74 -19.07 -3.99 -5.26
C PHE A 74 -18.06 -5.08 -5.62
N PHE A 75 -16.89 -4.71 -6.17
CA PHE A 75 -15.86 -5.68 -6.53
C PHE A 75 -15.25 -6.35 -5.32
N GLU A 76 -14.92 -5.59 -4.28
CA GLU A 76 -14.36 -6.15 -3.05
C GLU A 76 -15.37 -7.08 -2.33
N GLN A 77 -16.68 -6.81 -2.41
CA GLN A 77 -17.75 -7.67 -1.89
C GLN A 77 -17.97 -8.95 -2.68
N ILE A 78 -17.76 -8.92 -4.00
CA ILE A 78 -17.94 -10.10 -4.86
C ILE A 78 -16.70 -10.98 -4.88
N LEU A 79 -15.51 -10.36 -4.88
CA LEU A 79 -14.24 -11.06 -4.92
C LEU A 79 -13.74 -11.48 -3.53
N ASP A 80 -14.50 -11.16 -2.48
CA ASP A 80 -14.16 -11.41 -1.07
C ASP A 80 -12.77 -10.85 -0.70
N VAL A 81 -12.49 -9.63 -1.18
CA VAL A 81 -11.21 -8.92 -0.91
C VAL A 81 -11.38 -7.79 0.10
N ASN A 82 -12.61 -7.38 0.44
CA ASN A 82 -12.91 -6.31 1.40
C ASN A 82 -12.06 -6.36 2.66
N GLU A 83 -11.36 -5.28 2.98
CA GLU A 83 -10.78 -5.08 4.32
C GLU A 83 -11.78 -4.39 5.27
N GLU A 84 -12.85 -3.79 4.75
CA GLU A 84 -13.86 -3.12 5.57
C GLU A 84 -14.94 -4.07 6.09
N ILE A 85 -15.05 -4.13 7.42
CA ILE A 85 -16.10 -4.88 8.12
C ILE A 85 -17.38 -4.04 8.11
N ASN A 86 -18.34 -4.43 7.25
CA ASN A 86 -19.57 -3.68 7.06
C ASN A 86 -20.61 -4.03 8.16
N LEU A 87 -20.62 -3.26 9.24
CA LEU A 87 -21.44 -3.50 10.44
C LEU A 87 -22.84 -2.85 10.37
N SER A 88 -23.02 -1.82 9.54
CA SER A 88 -24.28 -1.06 9.40
C SER A 88 -25.41 -1.91 8.83
N TYR A 89 -25.07 -2.96 8.08
CA TYR A 89 -26.05 -3.76 7.35
C TYR A 89 -26.89 -4.67 8.25
N ILE A 90 -26.48 -4.90 9.50
CA ILE A 90 -26.95 -6.08 10.22
C ILE A 90 -28.10 -5.76 11.17
N ASP A 91 -28.09 -4.60 11.81
CA ASP A 91 -29.27 -4.07 12.52
C ASP A 91 -30.45 -3.89 11.54
N GLU A 92 -30.15 -3.46 10.31
CA GLU A 92 -31.14 -3.32 9.24
C GLU A 92 -31.71 -4.68 8.83
N ASN A 93 -30.87 -5.73 8.70
CA ASN A 93 -31.35 -7.08 8.39
C ASN A 93 -32.28 -7.63 9.48
N ILE A 94 -31.95 -7.44 10.75
CA ILE A 94 -32.80 -7.88 11.88
C ILE A 94 -34.13 -7.12 11.85
N LYS A 95 -34.09 -5.80 11.65
CA LYS A 95 -35.29 -4.96 11.53
C LYS A 95 -36.17 -5.41 10.36
N ASN A 96 -35.57 -5.63 9.19
CA ASN A 96 -36.25 -6.11 7.99
C ASN A 96 -36.92 -7.48 8.23
N ILE A 97 -36.28 -8.38 8.98
CA ILE A 97 -36.89 -9.66 9.36
C ILE A 97 -38.13 -9.42 10.24
N LYS A 98 -38.03 -8.59 11.29
CA LYS A 98 -39.17 -8.27 12.17
C LYS A 98 -40.35 -7.69 11.40
N GLU A 99 -40.09 -6.74 10.52
CA GLU A 99 -41.14 -6.13 9.67
C GLU A 99 -41.81 -7.16 8.76
N ASN A 100 -41.02 -8.01 8.10
CA ASN A 100 -41.56 -9.06 7.21
C ASN A 100 -42.27 -10.17 7.97
N ILE A 101 -41.89 -10.46 9.22
CA ILE A 101 -42.63 -11.36 10.10
C ILE A 101 -44.01 -10.76 10.40
N GLY A 102 -44.07 -9.47 10.74
CA GLY A 102 -45.33 -8.74 10.91
C GLY A 102 -46.21 -8.80 9.67
N TYR A 103 -45.65 -8.58 8.49
CA TYR A 103 -46.39 -8.70 7.21
C TYR A 103 -46.88 -10.12 6.96
N PHE A 104 -46.06 -11.15 7.24
CA PHE A 104 -46.45 -12.54 7.09
C PHE A 104 -47.61 -12.94 8.01
N LEU A 105 -47.65 -12.43 9.24
CA LEU A 105 -48.70 -12.75 10.21
C LEU A 105 -50.03 -12.05 9.90
N ASN A 106 -49.99 -10.87 9.28
CA ASN A 106 -51.16 -10.06 8.94
C ASN A 106 -51.71 -10.29 7.52
N GLU A 107 -50.96 -10.99 6.65
CA GLU A 107 -51.33 -11.20 5.25
C GLU A 107 -52.27 -12.41 5.08
N ASN A 108 -53.38 -12.19 4.37
CA ASN A 108 -54.39 -13.21 4.09
C ASN A 108 -54.16 -13.90 2.73
N ASN A 109 -53.45 -13.25 1.80
CA ASN A 109 -53.14 -13.83 0.50
C ASN A 109 -51.91 -14.75 0.56
N GLU A 110 -52.09 -16.03 0.25
CA GLU A 110 -51.02 -17.04 0.30
C GLU A 110 -49.79 -16.71 -0.58
N THR A 111 -50.00 -16.13 -1.77
CA THR A 111 -48.88 -15.80 -2.68
C THR A 111 -48.00 -14.68 -2.12
N ARG A 112 -48.60 -13.63 -1.56
CA ARG A 112 -47.88 -12.53 -0.91
C ARG A 112 -47.24 -12.99 0.39
N ARG A 113 -47.96 -13.80 1.17
CA ARG A 113 -47.44 -14.41 2.39
C ARG A 113 -46.19 -15.27 2.12
N TYR A 114 -46.21 -16.06 1.05
CA TYR A 114 -45.03 -16.82 0.61
C TYR A 114 -43.87 -15.90 0.19
N SER A 115 -44.13 -14.75 -0.43
CA SER A 115 -43.09 -13.79 -0.79
C SER A 115 -42.36 -13.20 0.43
N TYR A 116 -43.08 -12.88 1.51
CA TYR A 116 -42.49 -12.44 2.78
C TYR A 116 -41.67 -13.57 3.42
N LEU A 117 -42.17 -14.81 3.41
CA LEU A 117 -41.43 -15.97 3.90
C LEU A 117 -40.13 -16.21 3.10
N LYS A 118 -40.18 -16.07 1.78
CA LYS A 118 -39.00 -16.17 0.91
C LYS A 118 -37.98 -15.08 1.22
N PHE A 119 -38.44 -13.86 1.49
CA PHE A 119 -37.58 -12.76 1.90
C PHE A 119 -36.91 -13.05 3.24
N ILE A 120 -37.67 -13.48 4.25
CA ILE A 120 -37.15 -13.86 5.58
C ILE A 120 -36.07 -14.95 5.45
N LYS A 121 -36.33 -16.03 4.68
CA LYS A 121 -35.36 -17.10 4.40
C LYS A 121 -34.08 -16.55 3.76
N LYS A 122 -34.22 -15.69 2.76
CA LYS A 122 -33.08 -15.05 2.08
C LYS A 122 -32.25 -14.21 3.06
N THR A 123 -32.90 -13.44 3.92
CA THR A 123 -32.24 -12.56 4.88
C THR A 123 -31.50 -13.35 5.96
N PHE A 124 -32.06 -14.45 6.47
CA PHE A 124 -31.33 -15.33 7.40
C PHE A 124 -30.08 -15.96 6.78
N ARG A 125 -30.16 -16.48 5.55
CA ARG A 125 -28.97 -16.97 4.82
C ARG A 125 -27.91 -15.87 4.66
N LYS A 126 -28.36 -14.65 4.34
CA LYS A 126 -27.49 -13.49 4.18
C LYS A 126 -26.80 -13.12 5.50
N ILE A 127 -27.50 -13.15 6.64
CA ILE A 127 -26.92 -12.91 7.96
C ILE A 127 -25.80 -13.91 8.25
N GLY A 128 -26.06 -15.22 8.12
CA GLY A 128 -25.04 -16.24 8.40
C GLY A 128 -23.76 -16.06 7.57
N ILE A 129 -23.90 -15.83 6.27
CA ILE A 129 -22.77 -15.61 5.35
C ILE A 129 -22.01 -14.31 5.69
N ILE A 130 -22.72 -13.21 5.98
CA ILE A 130 -22.09 -11.92 6.30
C ILE A 130 -21.35 -12.00 7.62
N THR A 131 -21.96 -12.58 8.66
CA THR A 131 -21.32 -12.73 9.97
C THR A 131 -20.03 -13.55 9.86
N LEU A 132 -20.05 -14.66 9.10
CA LEU A 132 -18.86 -15.46 8.84
C LEU A 132 -17.74 -14.64 8.17
N ARG A 133 -18.09 -13.87 7.12
CA ARG A 133 -17.13 -13.00 6.43
C ARG A 133 -16.53 -11.96 7.36
N SER A 134 -17.38 -11.25 8.11
CA SER A 134 -16.93 -10.25 9.08
C SER A 134 -15.94 -10.81 10.10
N VAL A 135 -16.14 -12.04 10.58
CA VAL A 135 -15.20 -12.70 11.52
C VAL A 135 -13.85 -12.98 10.84
N VAL A 136 -13.86 -13.50 9.61
CA VAL A 136 -12.63 -13.77 8.83
C VAL A 136 -11.88 -12.46 8.56
N ASP A 137 -12.58 -11.41 8.17
CA ASP A 137 -11.99 -10.10 7.88
C ASP A 137 -11.41 -9.45 9.13
N ILE A 138 -12.11 -9.54 10.28
CA ILE A 138 -11.57 -9.10 11.58
C ILE A 138 -10.24 -9.81 11.85
N ARG A 139 -10.20 -11.15 11.75
CA ARG A 139 -8.97 -11.93 11.99
C ARG A 139 -7.83 -11.47 11.08
N ARG A 140 -8.10 -11.36 9.77
CA ARG A 140 -7.12 -10.93 8.77
C ARG A 140 -6.59 -9.53 9.07
N ASN A 141 -7.47 -8.60 9.40
CA ASN A 141 -7.12 -7.22 9.71
C ASN A 141 -6.29 -7.08 10.98
N ILE A 142 -6.56 -7.91 12.00
CA ILE A 142 -5.75 -7.96 13.22
C ILE A 142 -4.33 -8.40 12.91
N GLU A 143 -4.17 -9.48 12.14
CA GLU A 143 -2.85 -9.95 11.73
C GLU A 143 -2.09 -8.92 10.90
N ASN A 144 -2.76 -8.32 9.91
CA ASN A 144 -2.17 -7.30 9.05
C ASN A 144 -1.76 -6.05 9.84
N THR A 145 -2.63 -5.57 10.74
CA THR A 145 -2.35 -4.42 11.60
C THR A 145 -1.15 -4.70 12.51
N PHE A 146 -1.10 -5.89 13.11
CA PHE A 146 -0.01 -6.26 14.00
C PHE A 146 1.34 -6.39 13.27
N LYS A 147 1.35 -7.00 12.07
CA LYS A 147 2.58 -7.24 11.28
C LYS A 147 3.09 -5.98 10.58
N ASN A 148 2.21 -5.20 9.96
CA ASN A 148 2.60 -4.17 8.99
C ASN A 148 2.57 -2.73 9.53
N GLU A 149 1.80 -2.44 10.58
CA GLU A 149 1.76 -1.08 11.13
C GLU A 149 3.08 -0.77 11.86
N ALA A 150 3.86 0.21 11.38
CA ALA A 150 5.14 0.54 12.00
C ALA A 150 4.95 1.37 13.29
N ASN A 151 3.94 2.24 13.33
CA ASN A 151 3.72 3.14 14.46
C ASN A 151 2.99 2.42 15.60
N TYR A 152 3.66 2.25 16.72
CA TYR A 152 3.11 1.57 17.92
C TYR A 152 1.81 2.18 18.44
N LYS A 153 1.67 3.53 18.43
CA LYS A 153 0.45 4.19 18.91
C LYS A 153 -0.72 3.90 17.98
N ASN A 154 -0.49 4.01 16.67
CA ASN A 154 -1.50 3.70 15.66
C ASN A 154 -1.86 2.21 15.67
N LYS A 155 -0.88 1.33 15.85
CA LYS A 155 -1.09 -0.12 15.97
C LYS A 155 -2.00 -0.44 17.14
N GLN A 156 -1.77 0.16 18.30
CA GLN A 156 -2.62 -0.01 19.47
C GLN A 156 -4.06 0.46 19.20
N LEU A 157 -4.23 1.70 18.71
CA LEU A 157 -5.56 2.27 18.43
C LEU A 157 -6.33 1.46 17.38
N LYS A 158 -5.66 1.01 16.31
CA LYS A 158 -6.28 0.17 15.28
C LYS A 158 -6.73 -1.18 15.84
N LEU A 159 -5.93 -1.81 16.70
CA LEU A 159 -6.32 -3.07 17.36
C LEU A 159 -7.49 -2.87 18.33
N GLU A 160 -7.52 -1.78 19.09
CA GLU A 160 -8.66 -1.42 19.96
C GLU A 160 -9.94 -1.19 19.14
N ASN A 161 -9.84 -0.51 18.00
CA ASN A 161 -10.98 -0.33 17.08
C ASN A 161 -11.46 -1.67 16.49
N LEU A 162 -10.55 -2.59 16.15
CA LEU A 162 -10.91 -3.93 15.68
C LEU A 162 -11.62 -4.74 16.79
N ASP A 163 -11.23 -4.56 18.06
CA ASP A 163 -11.91 -5.16 19.20
C ASP A 163 -13.33 -4.62 19.40
N GLN A 164 -13.54 -3.32 19.20
CA GLN A 164 -14.89 -2.74 19.20
C GLN A 164 -15.76 -3.33 18.09
N LYS A 165 -15.20 -3.48 16.87
CA LYS A 165 -15.90 -4.12 15.75
C LYS A 165 -16.26 -5.58 16.07
N ARG A 166 -15.34 -6.35 16.66
CA ARG A 166 -15.57 -7.70 17.17
C ARG A 166 -16.76 -7.76 18.14
N ASN A 167 -16.79 -6.87 19.14
CA ASN A 167 -17.88 -6.79 20.12
C ASN A 167 -19.24 -6.47 19.47
N LEU A 168 -19.26 -5.68 18.40
CA LEU A 168 -20.50 -5.40 17.65
C LEU A 168 -21.00 -6.65 16.92
N VAL A 169 -20.12 -7.42 16.28
CA VAL A 169 -20.49 -8.70 15.64
C VAL A 169 -21.00 -9.71 16.68
N GLU A 170 -20.41 -9.74 17.86
CA GLU A 170 -20.87 -10.61 18.95
C GLU A 170 -22.30 -10.26 19.41
N LYS A 171 -22.57 -8.97 19.67
CA LYS A 171 -23.91 -8.50 20.08
C LYS A 171 -24.99 -8.87 19.08
N LEU A 172 -24.66 -8.77 17.80
CA LEU A 172 -25.53 -9.11 16.69
C LEU A 172 -25.83 -10.60 16.59
N ILE A 173 -24.83 -11.46 16.83
CA ILE A 173 -25.05 -12.91 16.94
C ILE A 173 -26.07 -13.16 18.05
N ILE A 174 -25.87 -12.54 19.22
CA ILE A 174 -26.78 -12.68 20.36
C ILE A 174 -28.20 -12.20 20.00
N GLN A 175 -28.34 -11.02 19.40
CA GLN A 175 -29.65 -10.49 18.98
C GLN A 175 -30.35 -11.36 17.94
N THR A 176 -29.61 -11.91 16.97
CA THR A 176 -30.16 -12.82 15.96
C THR A 176 -30.65 -14.11 16.60
N LEU A 177 -29.93 -14.64 17.59
CA LEU A 177 -30.37 -15.84 18.33
C LEU A 177 -31.60 -15.54 19.21
N LEU A 178 -31.63 -14.39 19.89
CA LEU A 178 -32.76 -13.95 20.71
C LEU A 178 -34.05 -13.77 19.88
N LEU A 179 -33.94 -13.22 18.67
CA LEU A 179 -35.06 -13.08 17.74
C LEU A 179 -35.75 -14.43 17.48
N ILE A 180 -34.95 -15.48 17.29
CA ILE A 180 -35.42 -16.82 16.95
C ILE A 180 -35.95 -17.56 18.17
N ASP A 181 -35.25 -17.45 19.30
CA ASP A 181 -35.50 -18.27 20.48
C ASP A 181 -36.54 -17.67 21.44
N GLN A 182 -36.76 -16.34 21.41
CA GLN A 182 -37.59 -15.65 22.40
C GLN A 182 -38.62 -14.69 21.80
N GLU A 183 -38.23 -13.83 20.85
CA GLU A 183 -39.09 -12.71 20.43
C GLU A 183 -40.23 -13.12 19.48
N GLU A 184 -39.93 -13.89 18.42
CA GLU A 184 -40.88 -14.18 17.34
C GLU A 184 -41.34 -15.65 17.31
N LEU A 185 -41.47 -16.25 18.50
CA LEU A 185 -41.90 -17.66 18.67
C LEU A 185 -43.22 -17.98 17.96
N THR A 186 -44.14 -17.01 17.91
CA THR A 186 -45.45 -17.15 17.25
C THR A 186 -45.29 -17.37 15.74
N PHE A 187 -44.36 -16.66 15.10
CA PHE A 187 -44.04 -16.84 13.69
C PHE A 187 -43.38 -18.19 13.44
N PHE A 188 -42.34 -18.55 14.19
CA PHE A 188 -41.60 -19.80 13.97
C PHE A 188 -42.44 -21.05 14.26
N ASN A 189 -43.41 -20.96 15.18
CA ASN A 189 -44.37 -22.04 15.42
C ASN A 189 -45.45 -22.13 14.32
N ARG A 190 -45.86 -20.99 13.73
CA ARG A 190 -46.93 -20.92 12.73
C ARG A 190 -46.44 -21.17 11.30
N ALA A 191 -45.21 -20.78 10.99
CA ALA A 191 -44.56 -21.04 9.71
C ALA A 191 -44.07 -22.50 9.68
N LEU A 192 -44.97 -23.43 9.33
CA LEU A 192 -44.65 -24.85 9.14
C LEU A 192 -43.89 -25.06 7.81
N ASP A 193 -42.73 -24.42 7.65
CA ASP A 193 -41.88 -24.52 6.46
C ASP A 193 -40.58 -25.27 6.79
N GLU A 194 -40.35 -26.42 6.15
CA GLU A 194 -39.13 -27.22 6.37
C GLU A 194 -37.87 -26.49 5.92
N GLU A 195 -37.94 -25.73 4.82
CA GLU A 195 -36.79 -25.00 4.29
C GLU A 195 -36.34 -23.92 5.27
N LEU A 196 -37.28 -23.17 5.86
CA LEU A 196 -36.99 -22.17 6.90
C LEU A 196 -36.30 -22.83 8.10
N LYS A 197 -36.78 -23.99 8.56
CA LYS A 197 -36.15 -24.72 9.67
C LYS A 197 -34.70 -25.10 9.35
N ARG A 198 -34.43 -25.62 8.14
CA ARG A 198 -33.07 -25.94 7.70
C ARG A 198 -32.18 -24.70 7.68
N VAL A 199 -32.67 -23.60 7.08
CA VAL A 199 -31.94 -22.33 7.04
C VAL A 199 -31.61 -21.80 8.44
N ILE A 200 -32.53 -21.89 9.39
CA ILE A 200 -32.29 -21.46 10.77
C ILE A 200 -31.25 -22.35 11.44
N VAL A 201 -31.33 -23.68 11.27
CA VAL A 201 -30.36 -24.61 11.86
C VAL A 201 -28.96 -24.39 11.31
N ASP A 202 -28.83 -24.28 9.98
CA ASP A 202 -27.56 -24.01 9.32
C ASP A 202 -26.97 -22.67 9.78
N MET A 203 -27.81 -21.63 9.84
CA MET A 203 -27.39 -20.32 10.35
C MET A 203 -26.97 -20.39 11.82
N LYS A 204 -27.73 -21.07 12.70
CA LYS A 204 -27.36 -21.24 14.12
C LYS A 204 -26.00 -21.93 14.26
N PHE A 205 -25.74 -22.94 13.44
CA PHE A 205 -24.44 -23.61 13.40
C PHE A 205 -23.33 -22.63 13.01
N GLN A 206 -23.50 -21.90 11.90
CA GLN A 206 -22.55 -20.88 11.45
C GLN A 206 -22.29 -19.79 12.50
N LEU A 207 -23.34 -19.27 13.14
CA LEU A 207 -23.21 -18.24 14.17
C LEU A 207 -22.47 -18.76 15.41
N ARG A 208 -22.67 -20.03 15.78
CA ARG A 208 -21.94 -20.65 16.90
C ARG A 208 -20.46 -20.82 16.59
N GLU A 209 -20.11 -21.25 15.37
CA GLU A 209 -18.71 -21.28 14.92
C GLU A 209 -18.09 -19.88 14.94
N CYS A 210 -18.84 -18.88 14.45
CA CYS A 210 -18.43 -17.47 14.52
C CYS A 210 -18.18 -17.01 15.96
N SER A 211 -19.05 -17.36 16.91
CA SER A 211 -18.84 -17.02 18.33
C SER A 211 -17.55 -17.63 18.89
N HIS A 212 -17.23 -18.88 18.56
CA HIS A 212 -15.98 -19.51 18.98
C HIS A 212 -14.75 -18.81 18.37
N ASN A 213 -14.82 -18.47 17.08
CA ASN A 213 -13.76 -17.72 16.39
C ASN A 213 -13.58 -16.30 16.98
N LEU A 214 -14.65 -15.62 17.36
CA LEU A 214 -14.58 -14.30 18.01
C LEU A 214 -13.86 -14.36 19.36
N ILE A 215 -14.02 -15.44 20.12
CA ILE A 215 -13.29 -15.67 21.39
C ILE A 215 -11.80 -15.92 21.14
N GLU A 216 -11.44 -16.64 20.08
CA GLU A 216 -10.03 -16.81 19.67
C GLU A 216 -9.41 -15.47 19.27
N ILE A 217 -10.15 -14.70 18.46
CA ILE A 217 -9.78 -13.35 18.04
C ILE A 217 -9.57 -12.42 19.25
N GLU A 218 -10.46 -12.46 20.24
CA GLU A 218 -10.32 -11.72 21.49
C GLU A 218 -8.98 -11.99 22.18
N LYS A 219 -8.67 -13.28 22.37
CA LYS A 219 -7.40 -13.70 23.00
C LYS A 219 -6.20 -13.20 22.21
N GLN A 220 -6.26 -13.30 20.88
CA GLN A 220 -5.20 -12.83 19.99
C GLN A 220 -5.00 -11.31 20.10
N ILE A 221 -6.08 -10.52 20.15
CA ILE A 221 -6.01 -9.06 20.35
C ILE A 221 -5.35 -8.74 21.69
N ILE A 222 -5.78 -9.40 22.77
CA ILE A 222 -5.22 -9.20 24.12
C ILE A 222 -3.72 -9.50 24.12
N ASP A 223 -3.30 -10.61 23.54
CA ASP A 223 -1.89 -10.99 23.44
C ASP A 223 -1.08 -9.96 22.65
N TYR A 224 -1.61 -9.48 21.53
CA TYR A 224 -0.96 -8.46 20.71
C TYR A 224 -0.85 -7.10 21.41
N LEU A 225 -1.91 -6.66 22.09
CA LEU A 225 -1.88 -5.44 22.89
C LEU A 225 -0.86 -5.54 24.03
N ASN A 226 -0.77 -6.70 24.69
CA ASN A 226 0.24 -6.96 25.72
C ASN A 226 1.66 -6.90 25.15
N GLN A 227 1.91 -7.54 24.00
CA GLN A 227 3.21 -7.48 23.32
C GLN A 227 3.59 -6.05 22.94
N ILE A 228 2.66 -5.28 22.38
CA ILE A 228 2.86 -3.87 22.04
C ILE A 228 3.22 -3.05 23.29
N LYS A 229 2.52 -3.27 24.40
CA LYS A 229 2.79 -2.59 25.67
C LYS A 229 4.18 -2.92 26.22
N HIS A 230 4.62 -4.18 26.12
CA HIS A 230 5.96 -4.59 26.51
C HIS A 230 7.06 -3.99 25.62
N GLN A 231 6.87 -4.03 24.30
CA GLN A 231 7.79 -3.42 23.33
C GLN A 231 7.86 -1.90 23.47
N GLY A 232 6.72 -1.24 23.70
CA GLY A 232 6.64 0.20 23.95
C GLY A 232 7.48 0.61 25.17
N LYS A 233 7.31 -0.09 26.30
CA LYS A 233 8.14 0.14 27.51
C LYS A 233 9.63 -0.08 27.24
N PHE A 234 9.98 -1.09 26.46
CA PHE A 234 11.38 -1.34 26.10
C PHE A 234 11.95 -0.21 25.24
N ILE A 235 11.22 0.25 24.23
CA ILE A 235 11.65 1.37 23.36
C ILE A 235 11.78 2.67 24.15
N GLU A 236 10.86 2.96 25.06
CA GLU A 236 10.97 4.14 25.94
C GLU A 236 12.23 4.10 26.79
N LYS A 237 12.53 2.94 27.40
CA LYS A 237 13.78 2.73 28.15
C LYS A 237 15.01 2.87 27.25
N LEU A 238 14.97 2.32 26.03
CA LEU A 238 16.05 2.42 25.06
C LEU A 238 16.29 3.87 24.63
N ARG A 239 15.24 4.66 24.41
CA ARG A 239 15.35 6.10 24.10
C ARG A 239 15.96 6.88 25.25
N LYS A 240 15.54 6.59 26.50
CA LYS A 240 16.16 7.19 27.70
C LYS A 240 17.65 6.82 27.79
N LEU A 241 17.99 5.54 27.58
CA LEU A 241 19.39 5.10 27.59
C LEU A 241 20.19 5.75 26.46
N LYS A 242 19.63 5.86 25.25
CA LYS A 242 20.24 6.59 24.13
C LYS A 242 20.47 8.06 24.49
N TYR A 243 19.48 8.74 25.06
CA TYR A 243 19.62 10.12 25.51
C TYR A 243 20.78 10.28 26.50
N LEU A 244 20.85 9.42 27.52
CA LEU A 244 21.95 9.42 28.48
C LEU A 244 23.30 9.14 27.80
N LYS A 245 23.31 8.27 26.77
CA LYS A 245 24.52 7.96 25.98
C LYS A 245 25.01 9.20 25.25
N ASP A 246 24.09 9.86 24.54
CA ASP A 246 24.37 11.00 23.69
C ASP A 246 24.83 12.21 24.54
N HIS A 247 24.45 12.27 25.84
CA HIS A 247 24.92 13.26 26.83
C HIS A 247 26.15 12.81 27.64
N PHE A 248 26.70 11.61 27.38
CA PHE A 248 27.82 11.03 28.12
C PHE A 248 27.58 10.85 29.64
N THR A 249 26.33 10.90 30.13
CA THR A 249 25.99 10.76 31.56
C THR A 249 25.60 9.34 31.96
N ILE A 250 25.57 8.37 31.04
CA ILE A 250 25.21 6.96 31.33
C ILE A 250 25.95 6.43 32.55
N GLU A 251 27.27 6.63 32.61
CA GLU A 251 28.09 6.02 33.66
C GLU A 251 27.83 6.62 35.05
N ALA A 252 27.38 7.88 35.09
CA ALA A 252 27.10 8.60 36.33
C ALA A 252 25.67 8.36 36.82
N GLU A 253 24.71 8.26 35.90
CA GLU A 253 23.28 8.13 36.22
C GLU A 253 22.78 6.68 36.24
N THR A 254 23.57 5.71 35.77
CA THR A 254 23.16 4.30 35.70
C THR A 254 24.22 3.34 36.23
N ASP A 255 23.77 2.18 36.70
CA ASP A 255 24.58 1.07 37.21
C ASP A 255 25.07 0.11 36.09
N ILE A 256 25.15 0.60 34.84
CA ILE A 256 25.38 -0.24 33.66
C ILE A 256 26.68 -1.06 33.75
N LYS A 257 27.74 -0.48 34.32
CA LYS A 257 29.04 -1.16 34.50
C LYS A 257 28.93 -2.35 35.46
N GLN A 258 28.14 -2.20 36.53
CA GLN A 258 27.92 -3.26 37.51
C GLN A 258 27.08 -4.38 36.90
N MET A 259 26.02 -4.04 36.16
CA MET A 259 25.17 -5.03 35.47
C MET A 259 25.90 -5.80 34.37
N ILE A 260 26.78 -5.15 33.59
CA ILE A 260 27.59 -5.82 32.57
C ILE A 260 28.61 -6.76 33.25
N ALA A 261 29.28 -6.31 34.31
CA ALA A 261 30.25 -7.14 35.03
C ALA A 261 29.62 -8.39 35.68
N HIS A 262 28.33 -8.33 36.06
CA HIS A 262 27.61 -9.49 36.60
C HIS A 262 27.06 -10.44 35.52
N LYS A 263 26.99 -10.04 34.25
CA LYS A 263 26.40 -10.85 33.17
C LYS A 263 27.47 -11.57 32.34
N ASN A 264 27.82 -12.78 32.76
CA ASN A 264 28.63 -13.74 31.98
C ASN A 264 27.75 -14.64 31.10
N GLN A 265 27.05 -14.07 30.13
CA GLN A 265 26.34 -14.88 29.13
C GLN A 265 27.26 -15.24 27.98
N VAL A 266 27.15 -16.46 27.46
CA VAL A 266 27.94 -17.02 26.33
C VAL A 266 27.90 -16.11 25.09
N ILE A 267 26.84 -15.32 24.91
CA ILE A 267 26.70 -14.37 23.79
C ILE A 267 27.75 -13.25 23.84
N PHE A 268 28.24 -12.90 25.03
CA PHE A 268 29.28 -11.88 25.23
C PHE A 268 30.71 -12.43 25.10
N GLU A 269 30.86 -13.75 24.98
CA GLU A 269 32.17 -14.36 24.74
C GLU A 269 32.60 -14.16 23.29
N LYS A 270 33.89 -13.84 23.12
CA LYS A 270 34.49 -13.80 21.79
C LYS A 270 34.42 -15.21 21.22
N ARG A 271 33.61 -15.42 20.16
CA ARG A 271 33.59 -16.70 19.44
C ARG A 271 35.01 -17.04 19.00
N ILE A 272 35.56 -18.12 19.56
CA ILE A 272 36.80 -18.71 19.09
C ILE A 272 36.40 -19.57 17.89
N PRO A 273 36.76 -19.22 16.65
CA PRO A 273 36.55 -20.11 15.52
C PRO A 273 37.52 -21.27 15.66
N GLU A 274 37.13 -22.32 16.38
CA GLU A 274 37.85 -23.58 16.32
C GLU A 274 37.54 -24.21 14.96
N PRO A 275 38.52 -24.38 14.06
CA PRO A 275 38.31 -25.16 12.87
C PRO A 275 38.09 -26.61 13.31
N LEU A 276 36.85 -27.08 13.21
CA LEU A 276 36.53 -28.50 13.25
C LEU A 276 37.18 -29.16 12.04
N ASN A 277 38.48 -29.47 12.15
CA ASN A 277 39.18 -30.25 11.16
C ASN A 277 38.56 -31.65 11.18
N LEU A 278 37.83 -31.98 10.14
CA LEU A 278 37.30 -33.33 9.93
C LEU A 278 38.49 -34.31 9.94
N SER A 279 38.36 -35.42 10.67
CA SER A 279 39.41 -36.43 10.71
C SER A 279 39.61 -37.04 9.31
N LEU A 280 40.88 -37.27 8.96
CA LEU A 280 41.25 -37.82 7.65
C LEU A 280 40.64 -39.21 7.41
N GLU A 281 40.44 -39.99 8.46
CA GLU A 281 39.74 -41.29 8.42
C GLU A 281 38.28 -41.12 8.03
N PHE A 282 37.57 -40.16 8.62
CA PHE A 282 36.17 -39.88 8.32
C PHE A 282 35.96 -39.40 6.87
N ILE A 283 36.92 -38.65 6.32
CA ILE A 283 36.90 -38.25 4.90
C ILE A 283 37.16 -39.44 3.97
N ARG A 284 37.98 -40.41 4.37
CA ARG A 284 38.38 -41.55 3.54
C ARG A 284 37.34 -42.67 3.49
N GLU A 285 36.69 -42.97 4.62
CA GLU A 285 35.81 -44.14 4.73
C GLU A 285 34.36 -43.86 4.32
N ASN A 286 33.93 -42.60 4.36
CA ASN A 286 32.52 -42.26 4.26
C ASN A 286 32.19 -41.67 2.87
N GLU A 287 31.63 -42.49 1.97
CA GLU A 287 31.25 -42.07 0.60
C GLU A 287 30.33 -40.84 0.59
N LYS A 288 29.47 -40.70 1.61
CA LYS A 288 28.58 -39.53 1.76
C LYS A 288 29.36 -38.22 1.94
N VAL A 289 30.49 -38.27 2.64
CA VAL A 289 31.36 -37.10 2.85
C VAL A 289 32.02 -36.72 1.53
N PHE A 290 32.44 -37.70 0.73
CA PHE A 290 33.01 -37.46 -0.59
C PHE A 290 32.00 -36.83 -1.56
N GLU A 291 30.74 -37.26 -1.56
CA GLU A 291 29.68 -36.63 -2.35
C GLU A 291 29.42 -35.17 -1.93
N VAL A 292 29.42 -34.90 -0.62
CA VAL A 292 29.27 -33.55 -0.08
C VAL A 292 30.45 -32.67 -0.46
N ILE A 293 31.70 -33.16 -0.36
CA ILE A 293 32.89 -32.43 -0.81
C ILE A 293 32.81 -32.13 -2.31
N LYS A 294 32.37 -33.09 -3.14
CA LYS A 294 32.18 -32.90 -4.58
C LYS A 294 31.09 -31.87 -4.90
N ARG A 295 30.01 -31.84 -4.10
CA ARG A 295 28.94 -30.84 -4.22
C ARG A 295 29.46 -29.44 -3.83
N ILE A 296 30.14 -29.32 -2.69
CA ILE A 296 30.73 -28.05 -2.23
C ILE A 296 31.77 -27.54 -3.23
N ALA A 297 32.63 -28.40 -3.77
CA ALA A 297 33.62 -28.02 -4.77
C ALA A 297 32.99 -27.50 -6.07
N ARG A 298 31.84 -28.03 -6.49
CA ARG A 298 31.05 -27.49 -7.61
C ARG A 298 30.51 -26.10 -7.26
N THR A 299 29.88 -25.94 -6.11
CA THR A 299 29.34 -24.65 -5.65
C THR A 299 30.44 -23.59 -5.42
N HIS A 300 31.65 -24.02 -5.06
CA HIS A 300 32.80 -23.11 -4.88
C HIS A 300 33.36 -22.61 -6.23
N LYS A 301 33.33 -23.45 -7.28
CA LYS A 301 33.63 -23.02 -8.66
C LYS A 301 32.65 -21.95 -9.13
N ASP A 302 31.36 -22.14 -8.82
CA ASP A 302 30.31 -21.18 -9.15
C ASP A 302 30.50 -19.86 -8.38
N ARG A 303 30.96 -19.91 -7.12
CA ARG A 303 31.28 -18.72 -6.31
C ARG A 303 32.53 -17.96 -6.76
N THR A 304 33.55 -18.63 -7.30
CA THR A 304 34.73 -17.94 -7.87
C THR A 304 34.42 -17.19 -9.15
N GLN A 305 33.33 -17.54 -9.85
CA GLN A 305 32.84 -16.80 -11.02
C GLN A 305 31.84 -15.71 -10.66
N PHE A 306 31.26 -15.75 -9.46
CA PHE A 306 30.38 -14.70 -8.96
C PHE A 306 31.21 -13.57 -8.35
N GLN A 307 31.56 -12.57 -9.16
CA GLN A 307 31.88 -11.25 -8.65
C GLN A 307 30.55 -10.55 -8.36
N PRO A 308 30.15 -10.38 -7.08
CA PRO A 308 29.06 -9.45 -6.78
C PRO A 308 29.45 -8.06 -7.28
N GLU A 309 28.55 -7.38 -7.98
CA GLU A 309 28.63 -5.93 -8.16
C GLU A 309 28.40 -5.28 -6.79
N ILE A 310 29.45 -5.29 -5.97
CA ILE A 310 29.50 -4.53 -4.74
C ILE A 310 29.63 -3.10 -5.19
N ALA A 311 28.61 -2.28 -4.91
CA ALA A 311 28.71 -0.84 -5.06
C ALA A 311 30.05 -0.39 -4.42
N SER A 312 30.84 0.36 -5.18
CA SER A 312 32.11 0.88 -4.71
C SER A 312 31.93 1.53 -3.34
N GLN A 313 32.89 1.31 -2.45
CA GLN A 313 32.94 1.90 -1.13
C GLN A 313 32.65 3.41 -1.27
N ILE A 314 31.62 3.91 -0.57
CA ILE A 314 31.24 5.33 -0.61
C ILE A 314 32.51 6.14 -0.41
N SER A 315 32.94 6.90 -1.42
CA SER A 315 34.19 7.65 -1.34
C SER A 315 34.07 8.65 -0.19
N SER A 316 35.17 8.86 0.53
CA SER A 316 35.22 9.81 1.64
C SER A 316 34.86 11.24 1.23
N GLU A 317 34.90 11.56 -0.07
CA GLU A 317 34.40 12.81 -0.65
C GLU A 317 32.89 13.01 -0.43
N TYR A 318 32.07 11.94 -0.43
CA TYR A 318 30.63 12.04 -0.14
C TYR A 318 30.31 12.25 1.34
N LEU A 319 31.30 12.06 2.23
CA LEU A 319 31.14 12.23 3.68
C LEU A 319 31.69 13.58 4.16
N GLU A 320 32.40 14.31 3.31
CA GLU A 320 32.80 15.69 3.56
C GLU A 320 31.63 16.62 3.17
N ASN A 321 31.20 17.45 4.11
CA ASN A 321 30.29 18.57 3.82
C ASN A 321 31.07 19.62 3.01
N ASN A 322 31.37 19.32 1.75
CA ASN A 322 31.82 20.33 0.81
C ASN A 322 30.57 21.13 0.44
N ILE A 323 30.50 22.35 0.97
CA ILE A 323 29.63 23.38 0.42
C ILE A 323 30.22 23.66 -0.96
N GLU A 324 29.66 23.02 -1.99
CA GLU A 324 29.94 23.43 -3.37
C GLU A 324 29.33 24.82 -3.55
N GLU A 325 30.13 25.86 -3.37
CA GLU A 325 29.84 27.16 -3.93
C GLU A 325 29.97 27.04 -5.45
N GLU A 326 28.90 26.61 -6.12
CA GLU A 326 28.79 26.78 -7.56
C GLU A 326 28.85 28.28 -7.86
N VAL A 327 29.97 28.75 -8.39
CA VAL A 327 30.11 30.11 -8.93
C VAL A 327 29.19 30.22 -10.13
N MET A 328 27.97 30.71 -9.89
CA MET A 328 26.95 30.91 -10.91
C MET A 328 27.43 32.00 -11.88
N ILE A 329 27.44 31.70 -13.17
CA ILE A 329 27.83 32.67 -14.22
C ILE A 329 26.75 33.76 -14.29
N ASN A 330 27.15 35.03 -14.11
CA ASN A 330 26.22 36.15 -14.17
C ASN A 330 25.85 36.48 -15.62
N LEU A 331 24.72 35.93 -16.08
CA LEU A 331 24.21 36.09 -17.45
C LEU A 331 23.89 37.55 -17.82
N GLU A 332 23.62 38.42 -16.85
CA GLU A 332 23.34 39.84 -17.13
C GLU A 332 24.59 40.63 -17.53
N GLU A 333 25.76 40.28 -16.97
CA GLU A 333 27.03 40.93 -17.30
C GLU A 333 27.47 40.57 -18.72
N VAL A 334 27.34 39.29 -19.07
CA VAL A 334 27.60 38.76 -20.42
C VAL A 334 26.67 39.43 -21.44
N ARG A 335 25.39 39.62 -21.11
CA ARG A 335 24.42 40.35 -21.95
C ARG A 335 24.82 41.81 -22.17
N ASN A 336 25.18 42.53 -21.11
CA ASN A 336 25.51 43.97 -21.22
C ASN A 336 26.76 44.20 -22.08
N GLN A 337 27.76 43.32 -22.00
CA GLN A 337 28.95 43.38 -22.86
C GLN A 337 28.65 42.94 -24.30
N PHE A 338 27.71 42.01 -24.49
CA PHE A 338 27.24 41.61 -25.82
C PHE A 338 26.51 42.75 -26.54
N LEU A 339 25.58 43.45 -25.87
CA LEU A 339 24.84 44.59 -26.45
C LEU A 339 25.76 45.76 -26.88
N ALA A 340 26.95 45.86 -26.28
CA ALA A 340 27.95 46.86 -26.67
C ALA A 340 28.77 46.45 -27.91
N THR A 341 28.68 45.19 -28.34
CA THR A 341 29.45 44.61 -29.44
C THR A 341 28.53 44.34 -30.62
N SER A 342 28.86 44.84 -31.82
CA SER A 342 28.05 44.64 -33.03
C SER A 342 28.29 43.29 -33.74
N ASP A 343 28.69 42.27 -32.99
CA ASP A 343 29.07 40.95 -33.52
C ASP A 343 27.99 39.88 -33.22
N ASN A 344 28.12 38.71 -33.82
CA ASN A 344 27.25 37.56 -33.61
C ASN A 344 27.34 37.01 -32.19
N LEU A 345 26.19 36.73 -31.55
CA LEU A 345 26.11 36.21 -30.18
C LEU A 345 26.92 34.94 -29.97
N PHE A 346 26.90 34.04 -30.95
CA PHE A 346 27.65 32.78 -30.86
C PHE A 346 29.17 33.01 -30.88
N ASN A 347 29.66 33.87 -31.76
CA ASN A 347 31.10 34.21 -31.83
C ASN A 347 31.56 34.98 -30.58
N PHE A 348 30.70 35.85 -30.05
CA PHE A 348 30.97 36.57 -28.82
C PHE A 348 31.10 35.61 -27.62
N ILE A 349 30.16 34.69 -27.43
CA ILE A 349 30.20 33.71 -26.32
C ILE A 349 31.39 32.76 -26.43
N MET A 350 31.81 32.41 -27.65
CA MET A 350 32.99 31.55 -27.85
C MET A 350 34.30 32.26 -27.52
N ASN A 351 34.38 33.57 -27.73
CA ASN A 351 35.58 34.37 -27.43
C ASN A 351 35.52 35.06 -26.06
N TYR A 352 34.41 34.94 -25.33
CA TYR A 352 34.24 35.51 -24.00
C TYR A 352 35.08 34.75 -22.96
N ASP A 353 35.85 35.49 -22.19
CA ASP A 353 36.69 34.94 -21.11
C ASP A 353 35.85 34.85 -19.83
N PHE A 354 35.28 33.66 -19.60
CA PHE A 354 34.54 33.39 -18.38
C PHE A 354 35.51 33.21 -17.21
N LEU A 355 35.12 33.66 -16.02
CA LEU A 355 35.91 33.50 -14.78
C LEU A 355 36.15 32.02 -14.39
N LYS A 356 35.49 31.08 -15.08
CA LYS A 356 35.65 29.62 -14.97
C LYS A 356 35.99 29.05 -16.35
N GLN A 357 36.73 27.95 -16.42
CA GLN A 357 36.88 27.19 -17.67
C GLN A 357 35.53 26.56 -18.04
N VAL A 358 34.84 27.14 -19.02
CA VAL A 358 33.55 26.68 -19.54
C VAL A 358 33.79 25.87 -20.81
N ASP A 359 33.34 24.62 -20.81
CA ASP A 359 33.45 23.71 -21.95
C ASP A 359 32.49 24.11 -23.08
N PHE A 360 32.71 23.59 -24.28
CA PHE A 360 31.94 23.93 -25.48
C PHE A 360 30.43 23.72 -25.28
N ASP A 361 30.02 22.62 -24.66
CA ASP A 361 28.60 22.30 -24.42
C ASP A 361 27.95 23.25 -23.41
N GLU A 362 28.68 23.68 -22.39
CA GLU A 362 28.22 24.69 -21.44
C GLU A 362 28.09 26.07 -22.11
N ARG A 363 29.00 26.42 -23.04
CA ARG A 363 28.90 27.66 -23.84
C ARG A 363 27.69 27.66 -24.77
N VAL A 364 27.37 26.52 -25.39
CA VAL A 364 26.14 26.35 -26.19
C VAL A 364 24.89 26.47 -25.30
N THR A 365 24.94 25.93 -24.09
CA THR A 365 23.83 26.07 -23.13
C THR A 365 23.62 27.53 -22.72
N ILE A 366 24.70 28.28 -22.48
CA ILE A 366 24.63 29.72 -22.19
C ILE A 366 24.06 30.49 -23.38
N PHE A 367 24.45 30.15 -24.62
CA PHE A 367 23.87 30.73 -25.83
C PHE A 367 22.34 30.52 -25.86
N CYS A 368 21.87 29.29 -25.69
CA CYS A 368 20.44 28.97 -25.66
C CYS A 368 19.69 29.70 -24.54
N GLN A 369 20.31 29.82 -23.35
CA GLN A 369 19.73 30.53 -22.21
C GLN A 369 19.60 32.03 -22.47
N ILE A 370 20.62 32.67 -23.03
CA ILE A 370 20.59 34.12 -23.37
C ILE A 370 19.56 34.37 -24.48
N THR A 371 19.51 33.54 -25.52
CA THR A 371 18.52 33.68 -26.60
C THR A 371 17.10 33.50 -26.11
N SER A 372 16.86 32.56 -25.19
CA SER A 372 15.51 32.29 -24.66
C SER A 372 15.06 33.34 -23.64
N GLN A 373 15.96 33.83 -22.78
CA GLN A 373 15.61 34.79 -21.74
C GLN A 373 15.50 36.23 -22.26
N TYR A 374 16.29 36.60 -23.27
CA TYR A 374 16.37 37.97 -23.79
C TYR A 374 15.91 38.12 -25.24
N GLU A 375 15.03 37.22 -25.70
CA GLU A 375 14.47 37.18 -27.07
C GLU A 375 13.89 38.52 -27.55
N ARG A 376 13.37 39.35 -26.63
CA ARG A 376 12.75 40.65 -26.97
C ARG A 376 13.75 41.73 -27.40
N GLU A 377 15.02 41.60 -27.00
CA GLU A 377 16.10 42.57 -27.22
C GLU A 377 17.11 42.09 -28.28
N LEU A 378 16.90 40.89 -28.81
CA LEU A 378 17.76 40.24 -29.80
C LEU A 378 17.02 40.13 -31.14
N ARG A 379 17.77 40.28 -32.24
CA ARG A 379 17.28 40.02 -33.59
C ARG A 379 17.85 38.70 -34.07
N VAL A 380 17.00 37.69 -34.14
CA VAL A 380 17.32 36.38 -34.72
C VAL A 380 17.02 36.45 -36.22
N GLU A 381 18.02 36.20 -37.06
CA GLU A 381 17.85 36.09 -38.51
C GLU A 381 17.51 34.65 -38.92
N GLU A 382 16.84 34.47 -40.07
CA GLU A 382 16.44 33.14 -40.59
C GLU A 382 17.60 32.35 -41.23
N ASP A 383 18.81 32.91 -41.22
CA ASP A 383 20.02 32.28 -41.72
C ASP A 383 20.74 31.50 -40.60
N PHE A 384 21.08 30.24 -40.88
CA PHE A 384 21.74 29.32 -39.95
C PHE A 384 23.20 29.08 -40.35
N GLN A 385 24.09 29.00 -39.36
CA GLN A 385 25.49 28.59 -39.55
C GLN A 385 25.80 27.31 -38.78
N ILE A 386 26.75 26.52 -39.31
CA ILE A 386 27.18 25.25 -38.72
C ILE A 386 28.62 25.39 -38.26
N THR A 387 28.84 25.23 -36.96
CA THR A 387 30.19 25.14 -36.39
C THR A 387 30.26 23.95 -35.44
N ASN A 388 31.27 23.09 -35.61
CA ASN A 388 31.50 21.87 -34.81
C ASN A 388 30.27 20.94 -34.63
N GLY A 389 29.45 20.80 -35.68
CA GLY A 389 28.31 19.87 -35.69
C GLY A 389 27.02 20.39 -35.03
N VAL A 390 26.99 21.67 -34.63
CA VAL A 390 25.78 22.34 -34.11
C VAL A 390 25.32 23.41 -35.09
N GLU A 391 24.06 23.33 -35.54
CA GLU A 391 23.37 24.36 -36.31
C GLU A 391 22.84 25.44 -35.36
N PHE A 392 23.28 26.69 -35.54
CA PHE A 392 22.79 27.82 -34.74
C PHE A 392 22.31 28.97 -35.64
N ALA A 393 21.26 29.66 -35.18
CA ALA A 393 20.74 30.86 -35.85
C ALA A 393 21.65 32.05 -35.58
N LEU A 394 21.79 32.95 -36.56
CA LEU A 394 22.52 34.20 -36.37
C LEU A 394 21.69 35.15 -35.50
N VAL A 395 22.27 35.57 -34.37
CA VAL A 395 21.61 36.43 -33.39
C VAL A 395 22.45 37.69 -33.17
N TYR A 396 21.85 38.83 -33.47
CA TYR A 396 22.44 40.16 -33.33
C TYR A 396 21.71 41.00 -32.27
N PRO A 397 22.38 41.98 -31.65
CA PRO A 397 21.70 42.96 -30.79
C PRO A 397 20.78 43.86 -31.64
N LYS A 398 19.61 44.23 -31.10
CA LYS A 398 18.58 44.98 -31.82
C LYS A 398 18.78 46.49 -31.79
#